data_AF-A0A7X9DRX1-F1
#
_entry.id   AF-A0A7X9DRX1-F1
#
_cell.length_a   1.000
_cell.length_b   1.000
_cell.length_c   1.000
_cell.angle_alpha   90.00
_cell.angle_beta   90.00
_cell.angle_gamma   90.00
#
_symmetry.space_group_name_H-M   'P 1'
#
loop_
_entity.id
_entity.type
_entity.pdbx_description
1 polymer ?
#
loop_
_entity_poly.entity_id
_entity_poly.type
_entity_poly.pdbx_seq_one_letter_code
_entity_poly.pdbx_strand_id
1 'polypeptide(L)' 'MNKKQRISLSAIIPGPPEAIFEAWLDAGQHAAFTGDEARIEPFPGGTFNIWNG' A
#
# COMPACT_ATOMS: atom_id res chain seq x y z
N MET A 1 -20.11 -0.67 24.11
CA MET A 1 -19.86 0.21 22.95
C MET A 1 -18.40 0.06 22.55
N ASN A 2 -18.10 -0.64 21.45
CA ASN A 2 -16.72 -0.91 21.02
C ASN A 2 -16.11 0.38 20.44
N LYS A 3 -15.10 0.96 21.11
CA LYS A 3 -14.38 2.12 20.60
C LYS A 3 -13.51 1.69 19.41
N LYS A 4 -13.79 2.19 18.21
CA LYS A 4 -12.85 2.10 17.08
C LYS A 4 -11.65 3.01 17.38
N GLN A 5 -10.46 2.44 17.42
CA GLN A 5 -9.22 3.20 17.49
C GLN A 5 -8.91 3.79 16.11
N ARG A 6 -8.33 5.00 16.08
CA ARG A 6 -7.94 5.69 14.84
C ARG A 6 -6.43 5.89 14.85
N ILE A 7 -5.77 5.46 13.78
CA ILE A 7 -4.36 5.74 13.52
C ILE A 7 -4.31 6.86 12.47
N SER A 8 -3.44 7.85 12.69
CA SER A 8 -3.15 8.93 11.74
C SER A 8 -1.64 9.02 11.56
N LEU A 9 -1.17 8.95 10.32
CA LEU A 9 0.24 9.02 9.95
C LEU A 9 0.41 9.99 8.78
N SER A 10 1.48 10.77 8.80
CA SER A 10 1.91 11.60 7.67
C SER A 10 3.42 11.46 7.47
N ALA A 11 3.86 11.52 6.23
CA ALA A 11 5.27 11.48 5.84
C ALA A 11 5.48 12.31 4.56
N ILE A 12 6.70 12.79 4.36
CA ILE A 12 7.14 13.39 3.10
C ILE A 12 7.89 12.32 2.33
N ILE A 13 7.37 11.94 1.17
CA ILE A 13 8.01 10.98 0.26
C ILE A 13 8.53 11.79 -0.93
N PRO A 14 9.86 11.87 -1.13
CA PRO A 14 10.42 12.59 -2.27
C PRO A 14 10.17 11.80 -3.56
N GLY A 15 9.53 12.44 -4.53
CA GLY A 15 9.31 11.86 -5.86
C GLY A 15 8.08 12.45 -6.56
N PRO A 16 7.91 12.18 -7.86
CA PRO A 16 6.68 12.49 -8.56
C PRO A 16 5.50 11.76 -7.90
N PRO A 17 4.35 12.44 -7.65
CA PRO A 17 3.17 11.80 -7.09
C PRO A 17 2.71 10.56 -7.88
N GLU A 18 2.84 10.60 -9.20
CA GLU A 18 2.46 9.50 -10.10
C GLU A 18 3.31 8.26 -9.85
N ALA A 19 4.63 8.42 -9.69
CA ALA A 19 5.54 7.32 -9.42
C ALA A 19 5.26 6.68 -8.05
N ILE A 20 4.93 7.49 -7.04
CA ILE A 20 4.56 6.98 -5.70
C ILE A 20 3.25 6.18 -5.78
N PHE A 21 2.26 6.69 -6.51
CA PHE A 21 0.99 6.01 -6.71
C PHE A 21 1.17 4.68 -7.46
N GLU A 22 1.95 4.67 -8.54
CA GLU A 22 2.26 3.46 -9.31
C GLU A 22 3.01 2.42 -8.47
N ALA A 23 4.04 2.83 -7.71
CA ALA A 23 4.77 1.93 -6.83
C ALA A 23 3.88 1.32 -5.73
N TRP A 24 2.84 2.05 -5.31
CA TRP A 24 1.87 1.54 -4.34
C TRP A 24 0.99 0.43 -4.92
N LEU A 25 0.66 0.50 -6.21
CA LEU A 25 -0.27 -0.39 -6.89
C LEU A 25 0.40 -1.55 -7.64
N ASP A 26 1.70 -1.45 -7.92
CA ASP A 26 2.47 -2.52 -8.54
C ASP A 26 3.00 -3.51 -7.48
N ALA A 27 2.69 -4.80 -7.63
CA ALA A 27 3.07 -5.82 -6.65
C ALA A 27 4.59 -5.94 -6.44
N GLY A 28 5.38 -5.82 -7.51
CA GLY A 28 6.84 -5.94 -7.43
C GLY A 28 7.47 -4.73 -6.74
N GLN A 29 7.07 -3.52 -7.13
CA GLN A 29 7.53 -2.28 -6.52
C GLN A 29 7.09 -2.17 -5.07
N HIS A 30 5.84 -2.57 -4.76
CA HIS A 30 5.34 -2.59 -3.40
C HIS A 30 6.17 -3.52 -2.52
N ALA A 31 6.37 -4.76 -2.95
CA ALA A 31 7.20 -5.74 -2.26
C ALA A 31 8.65 -5.24 -2.02
N ALA A 32 9.20 -4.47 -2.97
CA ALA A 32 10.57 -3.95 -2.86
C ALA A 32 10.77 -3.01 -1.66
N PHE A 33 9.75 -2.23 -1.25
CA PHE A 33 9.86 -1.32 -0.10
C PHE A 33 9.20 -1.84 1.18
N THR A 34 8.31 -2.84 1.11
CA THR A 34 7.71 -3.48 2.28
C THR A 34 8.46 -4.71 2.77
N GLY A 35 9.27 -5.33 1.91
CA GLY A 35 10.07 -6.50 2.23
C GLY A 35 9.30 -7.82 2.32
N ASP A 36 8.06 -7.87 1.85
CA ASP A 36 7.24 -9.09 1.79
C ASP A 36 6.54 -9.24 0.43
N GLU A 37 6.14 -10.45 0.08
CA GLU A 37 5.41 -10.73 -1.15
C GLU A 37 4.05 -10.00 -1.13
N ALA A 38 3.74 -9.32 -2.24
CA ALA A 38 2.49 -8.60 -2.42
C ALA A 38 1.68 -9.22 -3.57
N ARG A 39 0.37 -9.33 -3.39
CA ARG A 39 -0.58 -9.64 -4.45
C ARG A 39 -1.54 -8.47 -4.62
N ILE A 40 -1.40 -7.77 -5.75
CA ILE A 40 -2.16 -6.53 -6.03
C ILE A 40 -2.82 -6.60 -7.40
N GLU A 41 -4.13 -6.33 -7.41
CA GLU A 41 -4.94 -6.11 -8.60
C GLU A 41 -5.29 -4.62 -8.66
N PRO A 42 -4.65 -3.82 -9.55
CA PRO A 42 -4.65 -2.36 -9.48
C PRO A 42 -5.90 -1.74 -10.11
N PHE A 43 -7.08 -2.20 -9.71
CA PHE A 43 -8.36 -1.68 -10.12
C PHE A 43 -9.36 -1.66 -8.95
N PRO A 44 -10.38 -0.80 -8.97
CA PRO A 44 -11.37 -0.73 -7.89
C PRO A 44 -12.03 -2.09 -7.61
N GLY A 45 -12.00 -2.50 -6.34
CA GLY A 45 -12.51 -3.80 -5.89
C GLY A 45 -11.55 -4.98 -6.10
N GLY A 46 -10.37 -4.75 -6.66
CA GLY A 46 -9.31 -5.75 -6.79
C GLY A 46 -8.70 -6.15 -5.45
N THR A 47 -8.04 -7.31 -5.46
CA THR A 47 -7.29 -7.86 -4.32
C THR A 47 -6.10 -6.97 -3.96
N PHE A 48 -5.90 -6.73 -2.67
CA PHE A 48 -4.68 -6.17 -2.10
C PHE A 48 -4.30 -6.99 -0.86
N ASN A 49 -3.29 -7.85 -0.98
CA ASN A 49 -2.85 -8.74 0.10
C ASN A 49 -1.33 -8.64 0.29
N ILE A 50 -0.94 -8.40 1.53
CA ILE A 50 0.45 -8.38 2.02
C ILE A 50 0.44 -8.78 3.50
N TRP A 51 1.52 -9.37 4.02
CA TRP A 51 1.66 -9.76 5.42
C TRP A 51 0.52 -10.68 5.92
N ASN A 52 0.06 -11.59 5.06
CA ASN A 52 -1.06 -12.54 5.27
C ASN A 52 -2.47 -11.95 5.30
N GLY A 53 -2.66 -10.68 4.93
CA GLY A 53 -3.98 -10.04 4.89
C GLY A 53 -4.52 -9.72 6.27
#